data_AF-X1MIU0-F1
#
_entry.id   AF-X1MIU0-F1
#
_cell.length_a   1.000
_cell.length_b   1.000
_cell.length_c   1.000
_cell.angle_alpha   90.00
_cell.angle_beta   90.00
_cell.angle_gamma   90.00
#
_symmetry.space_group_name_H-M   'P 1'
#
loop_
_entity.id
_entity.type
_entity.pdbx_description
1 polymer ?
#
loop_
_entity_poly.entity_id
_entity_poly.type
_entity_poly.pdbx_seq_one_letter_code
_entity_poly.pdbx_strand_id
1 'polypeptide(L)'
;NHMFFSDTEQITLSAVRRIIAKVGVGNIWLLMNVRECDRVGMKKKETPYRLRKYFAMIEEALHDPISVGQLKINGEDLIKDMGIKPGPRMGWILHALLEEVFDNPAKNNKKHLLELVKSLDQLPDGALRALGERGKEKKEELEDKEIEKLHTKHGIRK
;
A
#
# COMPACT_ATOMS: atom_id res chain seq x y z
N ASN A 1 10.99 -7.19 5.59
CA ASN A 1 9.94 -7.44 4.58
C ASN A 1 10.21 -8.79 3.95
N HIS A 2 9.43 -9.82 4.27
CA HIS A 2 9.42 -11.04 3.46
C HIS A 2 8.66 -10.74 2.16
N MET A 3 9.21 -11.15 1.02
CA MET A 3 8.60 -10.93 -0.30
C MET A 3 7.25 -11.66 -0.44
N PHE A 4 7.10 -12.79 0.26
CA PHE A 4 5.88 -13.58 0.32
C PHE A 4 5.62 -14.01 1.76
N PHE A 5 4.36 -13.94 2.18
CA PHE A 5 3.96 -14.46 3.47
C PHE A 5 4.04 -15.99 3.46
N SER A 6 4.62 -16.54 4.52
CA SER A 6 4.81 -17.99 4.65
C SER A 6 3.56 -18.68 5.20
N ASP A 7 2.78 -17.98 6.02
CA ASP A 7 1.55 -18.49 6.61
C ASP A 7 0.34 -17.65 6.19
N THR A 8 -0.54 -18.22 5.36
CA THR A 8 -1.76 -17.58 4.87
C THR A 8 -2.89 -17.52 5.91
N GLU A 9 -2.75 -18.21 7.04
CA GLU A 9 -3.69 -18.11 8.17
C GLU A 9 -3.48 -16.82 8.97
N GLN A 10 -2.30 -16.21 8.88
CA GLN A 10 -1.94 -14.99 9.62
C GLN A 10 -2.06 -13.71 8.79
N ILE A 11 -2.35 -13.83 7.49
CA ILE A 11 -2.48 -12.68 6.59
C ILE A 11 -3.89 -12.11 6.70
N THR A 12 -3.97 -10.79 6.86
CA THR A 12 -5.24 -10.05 6.80
C THR A 12 -5.43 -9.41 5.43
N LEU A 13 -6.67 -9.18 5.01
CA LEU A 13 -6.96 -8.46 3.77
C LEU A 13 -6.38 -7.04 3.76
N SER A 14 -6.27 -6.41 4.94
CA SER A 14 -5.60 -5.12 5.10
C SER A 14 -4.13 -5.17 4.66
N ALA A 15 -3.41 -6.23 5.04
CA ALA A 15 -2.03 -6.43 4.59
C ALA A 15 -1.95 -6.66 3.08
N VAL A 16 -2.92 -7.38 2.50
CA VAL A 16 -2.99 -7.61 1.05
C VAL A 16 -3.26 -6.31 0.28
N ARG A 17 -4.19 -5.47 0.74
CA ARG A 17 -4.46 -4.14 0.17
C ARG A 17 -3.20 -3.27 0.14
N ARG A 18 -2.45 -3.22 1.24
CA ARG A 18 -1.16 -2.51 1.31
C ARG A 18 -0.13 -3.03 0.30
N ILE A 19 -0.06 -4.35 0.11
CA ILE A 19 0.85 -4.95 -0.88
C ILE A 19 0.43 -4.55 -2.29
N ILE A 20 -0.85 -4.65 -2.61
CA ILE A 20 -1.36 -4.25 -3.93
C ILE A 20 -1.05 -2.77 -4.19
N ALA A 21 -1.30 -1.90 -3.22
CA ALA A 21 -0.98 -0.48 -3.33
C ALA A 21 0.52 -0.21 -3.56
N LYS A 22 1.40 -1.00 -2.91
CA LYS A 22 2.86 -0.87 -3.03
C LYS A 22 3.42 -1.42 -4.35
N VAL A 23 2.94 -2.59 -4.76
CA VAL A 23 3.41 -3.33 -5.95
C VAL A 23 2.78 -2.77 -7.23
N GLY A 24 1.54 -2.29 -7.12
CA GLY A 24 0.70 -1.86 -8.23
C GLY A 24 -0.15 -2.99 -8.78
N VAL A 25 -1.38 -2.67 -9.17
CA VAL A 25 -2.36 -3.63 -9.73
C VAL A 25 -1.82 -4.34 -10.96
N GLY A 26 -1.10 -3.65 -11.84
CA GLY A 26 -0.52 -4.25 -13.05
C GLY A 26 0.56 -5.30 -12.75
N ASN A 27 1.23 -5.20 -11.60
CA ASN A 27 2.37 -6.04 -11.26
C ASN A 27 2.03 -7.14 -10.24
N ILE A 28 0.88 -7.05 -9.54
CA ILE A 28 0.56 -8.02 -8.48
C ILE A 28 0.47 -9.45 -9.03
N TRP A 29 -0.11 -9.62 -10.22
CA TRP A 29 -0.22 -10.92 -10.88
C TRP A 29 1.13 -11.45 -11.35
N LEU A 30 2.02 -10.57 -11.85
CA LEU A 30 3.38 -10.94 -12.19
C LEU A 30 4.15 -11.42 -10.95
N LEU A 31 3.98 -10.73 -9.82
CA LEU A 31 4.56 -11.14 -8.54
C LEU A 31 4.02 -12.51 -8.09
N MET A 32 2.74 -12.78 -8.29
CA MET A 32 2.14 -14.09 -8.01
C MET A 32 2.68 -15.20 -8.91
N ASN A 33 2.90 -14.92 -10.19
CA ASN A 33 3.52 -15.88 -11.12
C ASN A 33 4.96 -16.21 -10.72
N VAL A 34 5.75 -15.21 -10.28
CA VAL A 34 7.10 -15.45 -9.76
C VAL A 34 7.05 -16.39 -8.55
N ARG A 35 6.07 -16.24 -7.66
CA ARG A 35 5.89 -17.15 -6.51
C ARG A 35 5.55 -18.57 -6.93
N GLU A 36 4.71 -18.71 -7.96
CA GLU A 36 4.37 -20.02 -8.51
C GLU A 36 5.61 -20.70 -9.11
N CYS A 37 6.39 -19.98 -9.92
CA CYS A 37 7.64 -20.46 -10.51
C CYS A 37 8.66 -20.92 -9.45
N ASP A 38 8.88 -20.10 -8.41
CA ASP A 38 9.78 -20.43 -7.28
C ASP A 38 9.38 -21.75 -6.61
N ARG A 39 8.08 -21.96 -6.42
CA ARG A 39 7.54 -23.20 -5.82
C ARG A 39 7.70 -24.41 -6.72
N VAL A 40 7.44 -24.27 -8.02
CA VAL A 40 7.66 -25.34 -9.01
C VAL A 40 9.14 -25.75 -8.99
N GLY A 41 10.06 -24.78 -8.97
CA GLY A 41 11.51 -25.02 -8.90
C GLY A 41 11.96 -25.72 -7.62
N MET A 42 11.35 -25.42 -6.47
CA MET A 42 11.71 -26.04 -5.18
C MET A 42 11.18 -27.47 -4.98
N LYS A 43 10.39 -28.04 -5.92
CA LYS A 43 9.70 -29.34 -5.78
C LYS A 43 8.94 -29.52 -4.45
N LYS A 44 8.59 -28.42 -3.77
CA LYS A 44 7.91 -28.44 -2.48
C LYS A 44 6.42 -28.68 -2.67
N LYS A 45 5.87 -29.65 -1.93
CA LYS A 45 4.45 -30.06 -1.99
C LYS A 45 3.51 -29.12 -1.23
N GLU A 46 4.00 -28.02 -0.64
CA GLU A 46 3.32 -27.27 0.42
C GLU A 46 1.99 -26.65 -0.03
N THR A 47 0.92 -27.44 0.13
CA THR A 47 -0.51 -27.13 0.10
C THR A 47 -0.97 -26.15 -0.99
N PRO A 48 -1.47 -26.66 -2.14
CA PRO A 48 -2.16 -25.87 -3.17
C PRO A 48 -3.19 -24.89 -2.60
N TYR A 49 -3.77 -25.23 -1.45
CA TYR A 49 -4.67 -24.39 -0.68
C TYR A 49 -4.08 -23.02 -0.30
N ARG A 50 -2.85 -22.95 0.23
CA ARG A 50 -2.27 -21.67 0.70
C ARG A 50 -2.06 -20.70 -0.46
N LEU A 51 -1.47 -21.19 -1.56
CA LEU A 51 -1.28 -20.37 -2.75
C LEU A 51 -2.63 -19.90 -3.30
N ARG A 52 -3.59 -20.81 -3.50
CA ARG A 52 -4.94 -20.44 -3.97
C ARG A 52 -5.67 -19.47 -3.04
N LYS A 53 -5.55 -19.65 -1.72
CA LYS A 53 -6.11 -18.72 -0.72
C LYS A 53 -5.51 -17.33 -0.91
N TYR A 54 -4.20 -17.23 -1.12
CA TYR A 54 -3.56 -15.93 -1.35
C TYR A 54 -3.99 -15.29 -2.68
N PHE A 55 -4.15 -16.07 -3.75
CA PHE A 55 -4.77 -15.60 -5.00
C PHE A 55 -6.17 -15.02 -4.75
N ALA A 56 -7.05 -15.78 -4.06
CA ALA A 56 -8.40 -15.33 -3.74
C ALA A 56 -8.42 -14.05 -2.88
N MET A 57 -7.51 -13.93 -1.91
CA MET A 57 -7.39 -12.71 -1.10
C MET A 57 -6.96 -11.49 -1.93
N ILE A 58 -6.12 -11.69 -2.97
CA ILE A 58 -5.75 -10.61 -3.89
C ILE A 58 -6.95 -10.20 -4.73
N GLU A 59 -7.70 -11.16 -5.29
CA GLU A 59 -8.94 -10.87 -6.03
C GLU A 59 -9.93 -10.10 -5.17
N GLU A 60 -10.16 -10.54 -3.93
CA GLU A 60 -11.03 -9.86 -2.97
C GLU A 60 -10.55 -8.43 -2.69
N ALA A 61 -9.27 -8.25 -2.37
CA ALA A 61 -8.70 -6.94 -2.07
C ALA A 61 -8.67 -5.98 -3.27
N LEU A 62 -8.73 -6.47 -4.51
CA LEU A 62 -8.81 -5.64 -5.72
C LEU A 62 -10.18 -4.96 -5.89
N HIS A 63 -11.23 -5.47 -5.23
CA HIS A 63 -12.54 -4.80 -5.20
C HIS A 63 -12.57 -3.59 -4.25
N ASP A 64 -11.64 -3.53 -3.31
CA ASP A 64 -11.57 -2.48 -2.31
C ASP A 64 -10.77 -1.25 -2.78
N PRO A 65 -10.88 -0.11 -2.08
CA PRO A 65 -10.02 1.04 -2.32
C PRO A 65 -8.56 0.69 -1.99
N ILE A 66 -7.70 0.77 -3.01
CA ILE A 66 -6.26 0.47 -2.94
C ILE A 66 -5.38 1.68 -3.28
N SER A 67 -6.01 2.81 -3.62
CA SER A 67 -5.34 4.05 -3.98
C SER A 67 -6.12 5.27 -3.49
N VAL A 68 -5.43 6.40 -3.34
CA VAL A 68 -6.04 7.68 -2.93
C VAL A 68 -7.14 8.14 -3.89
N GLY A 69 -7.04 7.79 -5.18
CA GLY A 69 -8.06 8.12 -6.18
C GLY A 69 -9.37 7.35 -6.03
N GLN A 70 -9.39 6.27 -5.24
CA GLN A 70 -10.60 5.47 -4.95
C GLN A 70 -11.29 5.87 -3.65
N LEU A 71 -10.77 6.87 -2.94
CA LEU A 71 -11.45 7.44 -1.78
C LEU A 71 -12.73 8.16 -2.20
N LYS A 72 -13.75 8.15 -1.33
CA LYS A 72 -15.02 8.88 -1.54
C LYS A 72 -14.89 10.39 -1.37
N ILE A 73 -13.72 10.87 -0.96
CA ILE A 73 -13.37 12.28 -0.96
C ILE A 73 -12.09 12.48 -1.75
N ASN A 74 -11.96 13.65 -2.37
CA ASN A 74 -10.80 14.04 -3.15
C ASN A 74 -10.25 15.40 -2.70
N GLY A 75 -9.22 15.89 -3.39
CA GLY A 75 -8.60 17.18 -3.07
C GLY A 75 -9.58 18.37 -3.18
N GLU A 76 -10.57 18.32 -4.07
CA GLU A 76 -11.56 19.39 -4.17
C GLU A 76 -12.50 19.41 -2.96
N ASP A 77 -12.91 18.24 -2.46
CA ASP A 77 -13.70 18.14 -1.23
C ASP A 77 -12.92 18.73 -0.05
N LEU A 78 -11.62 18.46 0.04
CA LEU A 78 -10.76 19.00 1.09
C LEU A 78 -10.63 20.54 1.00
N ILE A 79 -10.65 21.11 -0.20
CA ILE A 79 -10.62 22.56 -0.38
C ILE A 79 -11.98 23.17 -0.02
N LYS A 80 -13.08 22.63 -0.56
CA LYS A 80 -14.43 23.19 -0.45
C LYS A 80 -15.03 23.00 0.95
N ASP A 81 -14.94 21.79 1.49
CA ASP A 81 -15.62 21.41 2.74
C ASP A 81 -14.75 21.70 3.98
N MET A 82 -13.43 21.74 3.81
CA MET A 82 -12.46 21.84 4.93
C MET A 82 -11.52 23.05 4.85
N GLY A 83 -11.49 23.80 3.74
CA GLY A 83 -10.64 24.98 3.59
C GLY A 83 -9.14 24.68 3.51
N ILE A 84 -8.76 23.43 3.24
CA ILE A 84 -7.35 23.01 3.19
C ILE A 84 -6.69 23.58 1.95
N LYS A 85 -5.55 24.26 2.13
CA LYS A 85 -4.78 24.82 1.01
C LYS A 85 -4.13 23.70 0.19
N PRO A 86 -4.11 23.81 -1.15
CA PRO A 86 -3.35 22.88 -2.00
C PRO A 86 -1.88 22.83 -1.59
N GLY A 87 -1.34 21.63 -1.41
CA GLY A 87 0.06 21.43 -1.03
C GLY A 87 0.36 20.03 -0.50
N PRO A 88 1.60 19.77 -0.06
CA PRO A 88 2.04 18.45 0.43
C PRO A 88 1.17 17.91 1.57
N ARG A 89 0.69 18.81 2.44
CA ARG A 89 -0.20 18.50 3.56
C ARG A 89 -1.47 17.75 3.14
N MET A 90 -2.07 18.16 2.02
CA MET A 90 -3.24 17.50 1.46
C MET A 90 -2.94 16.05 1.06
N GLY A 91 -1.77 15.82 0.45
CA GLY A 91 -1.29 14.48 0.11
C GLY A 91 -1.13 13.60 1.35
N TRP A 92 -0.50 14.12 2.41
CA TRP A 92 -0.34 13.38 3.66
C TRP A 92 -1.68 13.00 4.29
N ILE A 93 -2.68 13.89 4.25
CA ILE A 93 -4.04 13.59 4.70
C ILE A 93 -4.67 12.48 3.87
N LEU A 94 -4.64 12.58 2.55
CA LEU A 94 -5.21 11.55 1.66
C LEU A 94 -4.55 10.18 1.85
N HIS A 95 -3.23 10.14 2.04
CA HIS A 95 -2.52 8.90 2.34
C HIS A 95 -2.85 8.34 3.72
N ALA A 96 -3.02 9.18 4.74
CA ALA A 96 -3.46 8.75 6.05
C ALA A 96 -4.88 8.19 6.05
N LEU A 97 -5.80 8.81 5.29
CA LEU A 97 -7.15 8.30 5.08
C LEU A 97 -7.14 6.95 4.39
N LEU A 98 -6.26 6.76 3.41
CA LEU A 98 -6.13 5.49 2.71
C LEU A 98 -5.68 4.36 3.66
N GLU A 99 -4.78 4.64 4.60
CA GLU A 99 -4.38 3.66 5.63
C GLU A 99 -5.56 3.23 6.51
N GLU A 100 -6.44 4.17 6.91
CA GLU A 100 -7.66 3.84 7.66
C GLU A 100 -8.60 2.92 6.83
N VAL A 101 -8.72 3.21 5.54
CA VAL A 101 -9.54 2.43 4.61
C VAL A 101 -8.94 1.06 4.32
N PHE A 102 -7.61 0.91 4.35
CA PHE A 102 -6.97 -0.41 4.26
C PHE A 102 -7.37 -1.31 5.42
N ASP A 103 -7.51 -0.77 6.63
CA ASP A 103 -7.95 -1.57 7.78
C ASP A 103 -9.43 -1.92 7.69
N ASN A 104 -10.28 -0.99 7.23
CA ASN A 104 -11.69 -1.28 6.99
C ASN A 104 -12.24 -0.53 5.75
N PRO A 105 -12.44 -1.22 4.62
CA PRO A 105 -12.97 -0.62 3.39
C PRO A 105 -14.33 0.07 3.55
N ALA A 106 -15.19 -0.39 4.48
CA ALA A 106 -16.49 0.21 4.73
C ALA A 106 -16.41 1.64 5.32
N LYS A 107 -15.24 2.02 5.85
CA LYS A 107 -14.95 3.39 6.29
C LYS A 107 -14.74 4.36 5.13
N ASN A 108 -14.66 3.87 3.88
CA ASN A 108 -14.62 4.72 2.69
C ASN A 108 -15.99 5.35 2.38
N ASN A 109 -16.44 6.25 3.24
CA ASN A 109 -17.65 7.04 3.06
C ASN A 109 -17.36 8.51 3.41
N LYS A 110 -18.03 9.43 2.71
CA LYS A 110 -17.71 10.86 2.80
C LYS A 110 -17.81 11.42 4.22
N LYS A 111 -18.83 11.02 4.98
CA LYS A 111 -19.03 11.51 6.37
C LYS A 111 -17.86 11.12 7.28
N HIS A 112 -17.52 9.83 7.31
CA HIS A 112 -16.44 9.34 8.16
C HIS A 112 -15.08 9.93 7.77
N LEU A 113 -14.79 10.01 6.47
CA LEU A 113 -13.53 10.56 6.00
C LEU A 113 -13.39 12.05 6.35
N LEU A 114 -14.45 12.85 6.21
CA LEU A 114 -14.43 14.27 6.61
C LEU A 114 -14.23 14.46 8.11
N GLU A 115 -14.83 13.61 8.94
CA GLU A 115 -14.59 13.62 10.40
C GLU A 115 -13.13 13.31 10.71
N LEU A 116 -12.54 12.29 10.05
CA LEU A 116 -11.14 11.95 10.23
C LEU A 116 -10.20 13.06 9.73
N VAL A 117 -10.54 13.74 8.62
CA VAL A 117 -9.79 14.90 8.13
C VAL A 117 -9.71 15.99 9.20
N LYS A 118 -10.80 16.27 9.94
CA LYS A 118 -10.78 17.27 11.03
C LYS A 118 -9.75 16.93 12.09
N SER A 119 -9.67 15.66 12.48
CA SER A 119 -8.69 15.20 13.47
C SER A 119 -7.26 15.26 12.91
N LEU A 120 -7.06 14.88 11.65
CA LEU A 120 -5.77 14.91 10.99
C LEU A 120 -5.26 16.34 10.75
N ASP A 121 -6.17 17.28 10.46
CA ASP A 121 -5.80 18.67 10.20
C ASP A 121 -5.43 19.44 11.49
N GLN A 122 -5.70 18.88 12.67
CA GLN A 122 -5.18 19.42 13.93
C GLN A 122 -3.75 18.98 14.23
N LEU A 123 -3.22 18.01 13.48
CA LEU A 123 -1.86 17.50 13.70
C LEU A 123 -0.81 18.47 13.14
N PRO A 124 0.34 18.60 13.82
CA PRO A 124 1.48 19.33 13.28
C PRO A 124 2.02 18.64 12.02
N ASP A 125 2.56 19.43 11.10
CA ASP A 125 3.03 18.95 9.79
C ASP A 125 3.98 17.76 9.90
N GLY A 126 4.90 17.76 10.86
CA GLY A 126 5.83 16.63 11.06
C GLY A 126 5.14 15.31 11.43
N ALA A 127 4.11 15.37 12.28
CA ALA A 127 3.36 14.17 12.67
C ALA A 127 2.47 13.68 11.53
N LEU A 128 1.81 14.59 10.82
CA LEU A 128 0.97 14.27 9.68
C LEU A 128 1.78 13.72 8.50
N ARG A 129 2.96 14.31 8.24
CA ARG A 129 3.94 13.82 7.28
C ARG A 129 4.35 12.39 7.62
N ALA A 130 4.80 12.13 8.85
CA ALA A 130 5.13 10.77 9.28
C ALA A 130 3.94 9.80 9.10
N LEU A 131 2.72 10.25 9.39
CA LEU A 131 1.51 9.44 9.24
C LEU A 131 1.27 9.01 7.80
N GLY A 132 1.35 9.95 6.85
CA GLY A 132 1.13 9.73 5.42
C GLY A 132 2.33 9.11 4.69
N GLU A 133 3.55 9.33 5.17
CA GLU A 133 4.79 8.83 4.57
C GLU A 133 5.22 7.45 5.07
N ARG A 134 4.62 6.94 6.15
CA ARG A 134 4.78 5.53 6.59
C ARG A 134 4.53 4.51 5.47
N GLY A 135 3.75 4.84 4.45
CA GLY A 135 3.54 4.01 3.26
C GLY A 135 4.55 4.22 2.11
N LYS A 136 5.27 5.36 2.08
CA LYS A 136 6.09 5.81 0.93
C LYS A 136 7.61 5.73 1.17
N GLU A 137 8.08 6.14 2.36
CA GLU A 137 9.53 6.36 2.63
C GLU A 137 10.38 5.10 2.74
N LYS A 138 9.80 3.93 3.06
CA LYS A 138 10.58 2.66 3.12
C LYS A 138 10.99 2.11 1.76
N LYS A 139 10.51 2.66 0.64
CA LYS A 139 10.77 2.14 -0.70
C LYS A 139 11.94 2.87 -1.38
N GLU A 140 11.89 4.21 -1.41
CA GLU A 140 12.86 5.04 -2.12
C GLU A 140 14.26 4.97 -1.48
N GLU A 141 14.38 5.03 -0.14
CA GLU A 141 15.69 4.91 0.52
C GLU A 141 16.35 3.53 0.38
N LEU A 142 15.56 2.46 0.20
CA LEU A 142 16.08 1.11 0.01
C LEU A 142 16.46 0.87 -1.45
N GLU A 143 15.64 1.36 -2.39
CA GLU A 143 15.91 1.25 -3.83
C GLU A 143 17.18 2.00 -4.21
N ASP A 144 17.39 3.23 -3.72
CA ASP A 144 18.61 3.99 -4.01
C ASP A 144 19.88 3.32 -3.43
N LYS A 145 19.80 2.79 -2.20
CA LYS A 145 20.91 2.06 -1.55
C LYS A 145 21.19 0.70 -2.21
N GLU A 146 20.19 0.04 -2.77
CA GLU A 146 20.36 -1.23 -3.51
C GLU A 146 20.91 -1.00 -4.92
N ILE A 147 20.47 0.04 -5.62
CA ILE A 147 20.98 0.44 -6.93
C ILE A 147 22.48 0.78 -6.83
N GLU A 148 22.89 1.52 -5.80
CA GLU A 148 24.30 1.88 -5.58
C GLU A 148 25.18 0.63 -5.31
N LYS A 149 24.65 -0.34 -4.55
CA LYS A 149 25.32 -1.64 -4.30
C LYS A 149 25.37 -2.52 -5.55
N LEU A 150 24.32 -2.54 -6.36
CA LEU A 150 24.24 -3.29 -7.62
C LEU A 150 25.22 -2.74 -8.65
N HIS A 151 25.29 -1.42 -8.80
CA HIS A 151 26.26 -0.76 -9.67
C HIS A 151 27.70 -1.13 -9.27
N THR A 152 27.99 -1.13 -7.97
CA THR A 152 29.29 -1.56 -7.44
C THR A 152 29.55 -3.05 -7.70
N LYS A 153 28.56 -3.93 -7.49
CA LYS A 153 28.67 -5.39 -7.69
C LYS A 153 28.83 -5.80 -9.15
N HIS A 154 28.19 -5.10 -10.07
CA HIS A 154 28.23 -5.39 -11.50
C HIS A 154 29.24 -4.52 -12.27
N GLY A 155 30.06 -3.74 -11.57
CA GLY A 155 31.12 -2.93 -12.18
C GLY A 155 30.60 -1.77 -13.05
N ILE A 156 29.35 -1.35 -12.86
CA ILE A 156 28.74 -0.25 -13.61
C ILE A 156 29.08 1.04 -12.88
N ARG A 157 29.93 1.90 -13.48
CA ARG A 157 30.16 3.26 -13.01
C ARG A 157 29.19 4.22 -13.73
N LYS A 158 28.61 5.15 -12.97
CA LYS A 158 27.78 6.23 -13.51
C LYS A 158 28.62 7.18 -14.36
#